data_AF-A0A357VRV4-F1
#
_entry.id   AF-A0A357VRV4-F1
#
_cell.length_a   1.000
_cell.length_b   1.000
_cell.length_c   1.000
_cell.angle_alpha   90.00
_cell.angle_beta   90.00
_cell.angle_gamma   90.00
#
_symmetry.space_group_name_H-M   'P 1'
#
loop_
_entity.id
_entity.type
_entity.pdbx_description
1 polymer ?
#
loop_
_entity_poly.entity_id
_entity_poly.type
_entity_poly.pdbx_seq_one_letter_code
_entity_poly.pdbx_strand_id
1 'polypeptide(L)'
;TPRKGFKEVPIIEWEMSDLKYLGVEKFDILALDTLTFLKKLQIKEKYRELNDSKTFHYLSKGLTKGIFQLDSKLGQKLAQRIKPKNFEELILLLAINRPGPLESGMIDQYVNEDSPEYLKKIFPETKGVLVYQEQIMKIAQILGQFSPQESDLLRKAVSKKEKDKITTFKNKFVTNASKKIDEEEANVLFSQIETFAQYAFNKSHAVAYAHITYWLSEKKFQDPSNFFLEYVKIKGLDVDIIDEASLLGVKIKLPDIRYPSGLASKTDLILPLYIIKGIGKNISHIFEEAKLSNLEDFFNFVINKNINRNIVELIIKSGALDYYNNNRKNLLREVTQRVKGKLQQLEDIKSTLFGEVKQKSIKKVETTLQDYAQYEIESIGFPLSLMSQKGLSNTLINKYLYRQKVYLDGYVYRDFIVDNSAMIYSKVYNKNLKRLIKYI
;
A
#
# COMPACT_ATOMS: atom_id res chain seq x y z
N THR A 1 -26.15 -16.32 22.28
CA THR A 1 -26.40 -17.30 21.19
C THR A 1 -25.09 -17.58 20.49
N PRO A 2 -24.57 -18.82 20.55
CA PRO A 2 -23.31 -19.17 19.90
C PRO A 2 -23.47 -19.08 18.38
N ARG A 3 -22.48 -18.48 17.71
CA ARG A 3 -22.45 -18.28 16.26
C ARG A 3 -22.46 -19.65 15.56
N LYS A 4 -23.58 -20.01 14.94
CA LYS A 4 -23.68 -21.14 13.99
C LYS A 4 -22.70 -20.90 12.84
N GLY A 5 -21.68 -21.76 12.69
CA GLY A 5 -20.86 -21.77 11.47
C GLY A 5 -19.44 -22.33 11.56
N PHE A 6 -18.84 -22.50 12.73
CA PHE A 6 -17.54 -23.17 12.81
C PHE A 6 -17.75 -24.68 12.81
N LYS A 7 -17.40 -25.34 11.70
CA LYS A 7 -17.03 -26.76 11.76
C LYS A 7 -15.90 -26.88 12.78
N GLU A 8 -16.04 -27.75 13.77
CA GLU A 8 -14.95 -28.06 14.68
C GLU A 8 -13.78 -28.58 13.83
N VAL A 9 -12.69 -27.81 13.80
CA VAL A 9 -11.46 -28.22 13.14
C VAL A 9 -10.73 -29.11 14.15
N PRO A 10 -10.49 -30.40 13.85
CA PRO A 10 -9.74 -31.26 14.75
C PRO A 10 -8.32 -30.72 14.92
N ILE A 11 -7.87 -30.65 16.18
CA ILE A 11 -6.53 -30.18 16.56
C ILE A 11 -5.76 -31.38 17.11
N ILE A 12 -4.51 -31.54 16.66
CA ILE A 12 -3.59 -32.55 17.19
C ILE A 12 -2.95 -31.98 18.45
N GLU A 13 -2.97 -32.73 19.56
CA GLU A 13 -2.43 -32.27 20.86
C GLU A 13 -0.91 -32.37 20.97
N TRP A 14 -0.25 -33.13 20.07
CA TRP A 14 1.21 -33.25 20.03
C TRP A 14 1.87 -32.05 19.35
N GLU A 15 3.04 -31.68 19.88
CA GLU A 15 3.85 -30.60 19.33
C GLU A 15 4.47 -30.98 17.98
N MET A 16 4.86 -29.97 17.21
CA MET A 16 5.46 -30.18 15.87
C MET A 16 6.73 -31.04 15.91
N SER A 17 7.52 -30.94 16.97
CA SER A 17 8.72 -31.76 17.15
C SER A 17 8.39 -33.24 17.34
N ASP A 18 7.34 -33.53 18.10
CA ASP A 18 6.95 -34.89 18.50
C ASP A 18 6.40 -35.64 17.30
N LEU A 19 5.56 -34.97 16.50
CA LEU A 19 5.06 -35.49 15.24
C LEU A 19 6.18 -35.87 14.27
N LYS A 20 7.26 -35.07 14.24
CA LYS A 20 8.44 -35.38 13.43
C LYS A 20 9.18 -36.63 13.92
N TYR A 21 9.30 -36.83 15.22
CA TYR A 21 9.89 -38.06 15.78
C TYR A 21 9.06 -39.30 15.47
N LEU A 22 7.73 -39.14 15.41
CA LEU A 22 6.79 -40.20 15.06
C LEU A 22 6.70 -40.50 13.55
N GLY A 23 7.45 -39.78 12.71
CA GLY A 23 7.44 -39.96 11.26
C GLY A 23 6.17 -39.44 10.58
N VAL A 24 5.42 -38.55 11.24
CA VAL A 24 4.21 -37.93 10.67
C VAL A 24 4.61 -36.84 9.67
N GLU A 25 4.10 -36.95 8.45
CA GLU A 25 4.27 -35.93 7.43
C GLU A 25 3.38 -34.72 7.73
N LYS A 26 4.00 -33.53 7.72
CA LYS A 26 3.32 -32.26 7.97
C LYS A 26 3.31 -31.43 6.69
N PHE A 27 2.14 -30.88 6.36
CA PHE A 27 1.96 -29.86 5.33
C PHE A 27 1.52 -28.54 5.94
N ASP A 28 2.18 -27.45 5.56
CA ASP A 28 1.78 -26.09 5.94
C ASP A 28 0.88 -25.50 4.84
N ILE A 29 -0.39 -25.23 5.17
CA ILE A 29 -1.34 -24.54 4.28
C ILE A 29 -1.44 -23.09 4.75
N LEU A 30 -0.78 -22.18 4.04
CA LEU A 30 -0.73 -20.77 4.38
C LEU A 30 -1.75 -19.97 3.57
N ALA A 31 -2.49 -19.09 4.24
CA ALA A 31 -3.33 -18.10 3.59
C ALA A 31 -2.50 -16.85 3.26
N LEU A 32 -2.36 -16.54 1.97
CA LEU A 32 -1.63 -15.36 1.50
C LEU A 32 -2.56 -14.44 0.70
N ASP A 33 -2.87 -13.26 1.26
CA ASP A 33 -3.70 -12.24 0.60
C ASP A 33 -3.21 -11.88 -0.81
N THR A 34 -1.89 -11.93 -1.01
CA THR A 34 -1.23 -11.67 -2.30
C THR A 34 -1.73 -12.60 -3.39
N LEU A 35 -1.99 -13.88 -3.09
CA LEU A 35 -2.53 -14.82 -4.09
C LEU A 35 -3.96 -14.48 -4.46
N THR A 36 -4.76 -14.03 -3.48
CA THR A 36 -6.10 -13.50 -3.74
C THR A 36 -6.03 -12.27 -4.64
N PHE A 37 -5.05 -11.39 -4.41
CA PHE A 37 -4.83 -10.20 -5.23
C PHE A 37 -4.41 -10.55 -6.66
N LEU A 38 -3.46 -11.47 -6.86
CA LEU A 38 -3.09 -12.00 -8.18
C LEU A 38 -4.31 -12.54 -8.95
N LYS A 39 -5.17 -13.31 -8.26
CA LYS A 39 -6.39 -13.86 -8.84
C LYS A 39 -7.38 -12.77 -9.26
N LYS A 40 -7.55 -11.72 -8.45
CA LYS A 40 -8.40 -10.56 -8.80
C LYS A 40 -7.89 -9.79 -10.01
N LEU A 41 -6.58 -9.70 -10.15
CA LEU A 41 -5.91 -9.10 -11.30
C LEU A 41 -5.87 -10.01 -12.54
N GLN A 42 -6.36 -11.26 -12.43
CA GLN A 42 -6.37 -12.27 -13.48
C GLN A 42 -4.98 -12.52 -14.08
N ILE A 43 -3.95 -12.46 -13.24
CA ILE A 43 -2.57 -12.67 -13.68
C ILE A 43 -2.36 -14.15 -14.01
N LYS A 44 -1.73 -14.42 -15.15
CA LYS A 44 -1.31 -15.77 -15.54
C LYS A 44 0.09 -16.04 -15.00
N GLU A 45 0.18 -16.94 -14.04
CA GLU A 45 1.43 -17.37 -13.37
C GLU A 45 2.28 -18.26 -14.29
N LYS A 46 2.85 -17.67 -15.34
CA LYS A 46 3.70 -18.37 -16.30
C LYS A 46 5.17 -18.16 -15.97
N TYR A 47 5.92 -19.26 -15.92
CA TYR A 47 7.38 -19.24 -15.96
C TYR A 47 7.83 -18.88 -17.38
N ARG A 48 8.34 -17.66 -17.54
CA ARG A 48 8.84 -17.10 -18.80
C ARG A 48 10.03 -16.19 -18.48
N GLU A 49 10.71 -15.67 -19.50
CA GLU A 49 11.70 -14.61 -19.27
C GLU A 49 11.02 -13.36 -18.67
N LEU A 50 11.50 -12.92 -17.51
CA LEU A 50 10.95 -11.84 -16.70
C LEU A 50 11.82 -10.59 -16.81
N ASN A 51 11.97 -10.07 -18.04
CA ASN A 51 12.93 -9.02 -18.38
C ASN A 51 12.28 -7.72 -18.91
N ASP A 52 11.05 -7.41 -18.49
CA ASP A 52 10.40 -6.16 -18.90
C ASP A 52 11.14 -4.93 -18.34
N SER A 53 11.83 -4.21 -19.22
CA SER A 53 12.61 -3.02 -18.87
C SER A 53 11.77 -1.93 -18.20
N LYS A 54 10.49 -1.80 -18.57
CA LYS A 54 9.56 -0.82 -17.97
C LYS A 54 9.30 -1.16 -16.51
N THR A 55 9.12 -2.44 -16.19
CA THR A 55 8.92 -2.92 -14.82
C THR A 55 10.09 -2.59 -13.93
N PHE A 56 11.31 -2.93 -14.35
CA PHE A 56 12.53 -2.62 -13.60
C PHE A 56 12.79 -1.13 -13.49
N HIS A 57 12.49 -0.35 -14.54
CA HIS A 57 12.58 1.10 -14.49
C HIS A 57 11.74 1.67 -13.36
N TYR A 58 10.46 1.32 -13.26
CA TYR A 58 9.59 1.87 -12.21
C TYR A 58 9.89 1.31 -10.82
N LEU A 59 10.29 0.04 -10.71
CA LEU A 59 10.80 -0.50 -9.44
C LEU A 59 12.02 0.29 -8.96
N SER A 60 12.96 0.63 -9.83
CA SER A 60 14.13 1.45 -9.50
C SER A 60 13.80 2.87 -9.03
N LYS A 61 12.60 3.37 -9.35
CA LYS A 61 12.08 4.65 -8.84
C LYS A 61 11.39 4.52 -7.50
N GLY A 62 11.23 3.30 -6.98
CA GLY A 62 10.55 3.03 -5.72
C GLY A 62 9.03 3.04 -5.82
N LEU A 63 8.45 2.87 -7.02
CA LEU A 63 7.00 2.79 -7.23
C LEU A 63 6.47 1.40 -6.85
N THR A 64 6.61 1.05 -5.57
CA THR A 64 6.39 -0.31 -5.06
C THR A 64 5.15 -0.44 -4.18
N LYS A 65 4.28 0.58 -4.10
CA LYS A 65 3.01 0.46 -3.37
C LYS A 65 2.16 -0.71 -3.89
N GLY A 66 1.71 -1.55 -2.98
CA GLY A 66 0.96 -2.77 -3.27
C GLY A 66 1.74 -3.89 -3.97
N ILE A 67 3.06 -3.76 -4.11
CA ILE A 67 3.93 -4.82 -4.61
C ILE A 67 4.35 -5.72 -3.45
N PHE A 68 4.18 -7.03 -3.61
CA PHE A 68 4.52 -8.02 -2.59
C PHE A 68 5.96 -7.85 -2.10
N GLN A 69 6.17 -7.97 -0.78
CA GLN A 69 7.44 -7.74 -0.08
C GLN A 69 8.00 -6.31 -0.17
N LEU A 70 7.61 -5.48 -1.15
CA LEU A 70 8.17 -4.14 -1.38
C LEU A 70 7.22 -2.99 -1.03
N ASP A 71 6.01 -3.27 -0.54
CA ASP A 71 4.98 -2.28 -0.20
C ASP A 71 5.42 -1.30 0.91
N SER A 72 6.32 -1.73 1.79
CA SER A 72 6.79 -0.93 2.93
C SER A 72 7.68 0.25 2.50
N LYS A 73 7.74 1.31 3.32
CA LYS A 73 8.68 2.43 3.11
C LYS A 73 10.14 1.98 3.05
N LEU A 74 10.49 0.91 3.78
CA LEU A 74 11.80 0.30 3.71
C LEU A 74 12.03 -0.33 2.32
N GLY A 75 11.08 -1.13 1.82
CA GLY A 75 11.13 -1.72 0.49
C GLY A 75 11.24 -0.67 -0.61
N GLN A 76 10.46 0.42 -0.53
CA GLN A 76 10.53 1.55 -1.45
C GLN A 76 11.93 2.18 -1.50
N LYS A 77 12.51 2.49 -0.33
CA LYS A 77 13.86 3.06 -0.24
C LYS A 77 14.92 2.10 -0.77
N LEU A 78 14.80 0.81 -0.46
CA LEU A 78 15.75 -0.18 -0.94
C LEU A 78 15.70 -0.35 -2.46
N ALA A 79 14.50 -0.36 -3.04
CA ALA A 79 14.35 -0.41 -4.49
C ALA A 79 15.02 0.79 -5.18
N GLN A 80 14.94 1.98 -4.57
CA GLN A 80 15.62 3.20 -5.06
C GLN A 80 17.15 3.16 -4.90
N ARG A 81 17.66 2.48 -3.86
CA ARG A 81 19.10 2.32 -3.64
C ARG A 81 19.71 1.27 -4.56
N ILE A 82 19.11 0.08 -4.61
CA ILE A 82 19.58 -1.06 -5.42
C ILE A 82 19.36 -0.81 -6.90
N LYS A 83 18.24 -0.17 -7.28
CA LYS A 83 17.83 0.09 -8.66
C LYS A 83 17.85 -1.18 -9.52
N PRO A 84 17.03 -2.19 -9.18
CA PRO A 84 17.07 -3.49 -9.85
C PRO A 84 16.84 -3.34 -11.36
N LYS A 85 17.71 -3.95 -12.16
CA LYS A 85 17.66 -3.90 -13.63
C LYS A 85 17.16 -5.19 -14.31
N ASN A 86 17.17 -6.29 -13.57
CA ASN A 86 16.82 -7.63 -14.04
C ASN A 86 16.24 -8.47 -12.89
N PHE A 87 15.83 -9.69 -13.20
CA PHE A 87 15.19 -10.58 -12.25
C PHE A 87 16.14 -11.01 -11.11
N GLU A 88 17.42 -11.21 -11.40
CA GLU A 88 18.45 -11.56 -10.41
C GLU A 88 18.61 -10.46 -9.35
N GLU A 89 18.63 -9.19 -9.78
CA GLU A 89 18.69 -8.05 -8.86
C GLU A 89 17.39 -7.87 -8.07
N LEU A 90 16.24 -8.29 -8.60
CA LEU A 90 15.00 -8.36 -7.84
C LEU A 90 15.06 -9.43 -6.75
N ILE A 91 15.61 -10.62 -7.06
CA ILE A 91 15.80 -11.69 -6.06
C ILE A 91 16.72 -11.18 -4.93
N LEU A 92 17.79 -10.48 -5.29
CA LEU A 92 18.69 -9.84 -4.32
C LEU A 92 17.95 -8.82 -3.45
N LEU A 93 17.22 -7.89 -4.08
CA LEU A 93 16.44 -6.87 -3.38
C LEU A 93 15.49 -7.49 -2.33
N LEU A 94 14.83 -8.59 -2.66
CA LEU A 94 13.94 -9.29 -1.73
C LEU A 94 14.70 -10.00 -0.60
N ALA A 95 15.87 -10.56 -0.89
CA ALA A 95 16.69 -11.22 0.11
C ALA A 95 17.20 -10.24 1.18
N ILE A 96 17.56 -9.02 0.77
CA ILE A 96 18.14 -8.00 1.66
C ILE A 96 17.10 -7.12 2.35
N ASN A 97 15.82 -7.15 1.95
CA ASN A 97 14.77 -6.30 2.53
C ASN A 97 14.33 -6.77 3.93
N ARG A 98 15.27 -6.73 4.88
CA ARG A 98 15.16 -7.23 6.25
C ARG A 98 16.08 -6.44 7.19
N PRO A 99 15.73 -6.26 8.47
CA PRO A 99 16.54 -5.50 9.43
C PRO A 99 18.03 -5.91 9.50
N GLY A 100 18.33 -7.21 9.55
CA GLY A 100 19.71 -7.69 9.68
C GLY A 100 20.67 -7.26 8.54
N PRO A 101 20.38 -7.61 7.27
CA PRO A 101 21.17 -7.15 6.12
C PRO A 101 21.31 -5.63 5.99
N LEU A 102 20.38 -4.84 6.53
CA LEU A 102 20.45 -3.38 6.50
C LEU A 102 21.52 -2.83 7.44
N GLU A 103 21.67 -3.45 8.60
CA GLU A 103 22.61 -3.04 9.65
C GLU A 103 24.04 -3.52 9.37
N SER A 104 24.23 -4.48 8.46
CA SER A 104 25.53 -5.09 8.15
C SER A 104 26.36 -4.37 7.09
N GLY A 105 25.87 -3.27 6.51
CA GLY A 105 26.55 -2.55 5.42
C GLY A 105 26.49 -3.27 4.06
N MET A 106 25.74 -4.37 3.96
CA MET A 106 25.62 -5.20 2.75
C MET A 106 25.15 -4.40 1.52
N ILE A 107 24.25 -3.44 1.73
CA ILE A 107 23.71 -2.60 0.66
C ILE A 107 24.78 -1.65 0.13
N ASP A 108 25.56 -1.04 1.01
CA ASP A 108 26.65 -0.14 0.62
C ASP A 108 27.71 -0.91 -0.16
N GLN A 109 28.09 -2.10 0.32
CA GLN A 109 29.01 -2.99 -0.38
C GLN A 109 28.50 -3.36 -1.78
N TYR A 110 27.20 -3.66 -1.92
CA TYR A 110 26.62 -3.99 -3.23
C TYR A 110 26.56 -2.80 -4.19
N VAL A 111 26.17 -1.63 -3.68
CA VAL A 111 25.99 -0.41 -4.48
C VAL A 111 27.33 0.16 -4.94
N ASN A 112 28.34 0.15 -4.07
CA ASN A 112 29.70 0.63 -4.38
C ASN A 112 30.54 -0.42 -5.11
N GLU A 113 30.10 -1.68 -5.12
CA GLU A 113 30.84 -2.82 -5.65
C GLU A 113 32.17 -3.06 -4.91
N ASP A 114 32.18 -2.89 -3.58
CA ASP A 114 33.38 -2.97 -2.73
C ASP A 114 33.80 -4.41 -2.37
N SER A 115 33.30 -5.41 -3.08
CA SER A 115 33.66 -6.81 -2.85
C SER A 115 35.01 -7.19 -3.51
N PRO A 116 35.79 -8.11 -2.91
CA PRO A 116 36.97 -8.67 -3.55
C PRO A 116 36.70 -9.24 -4.94
N GLU A 117 37.66 -9.06 -5.85
CA GLU A 117 37.52 -9.44 -7.27
C GLU A 117 37.27 -10.94 -7.46
N TYR A 118 37.87 -11.80 -6.62
CA TYR A 118 37.62 -13.25 -6.67
C TYR A 118 36.16 -13.58 -6.29
N LEU A 119 35.55 -12.87 -5.35
CA LEU A 119 34.13 -13.06 -5.02
C LEU A 119 33.22 -12.56 -6.13
N LYS A 120 33.55 -11.43 -6.77
CA LYS A 120 32.81 -10.95 -7.95
C LYS A 120 32.82 -11.97 -9.09
N LYS A 121 33.96 -12.65 -9.31
CA LYS A 121 34.08 -13.72 -10.31
C LYS A 121 33.26 -14.96 -9.95
N ILE A 122 33.20 -15.33 -8.67
CA ILE A 122 32.42 -16.50 -8.23
C ILE A 122 30.92 -16.17 -8.22
N PHE A 123 30.54 -14.95 -7.84
CA PHE A 123 29.15 -14.50 -7.68
C PHE A 123 28.91 -13.16 -8.39
N PRO A 124 28.91 -13.16 -9.73
CA PRO A 124 28.64 -11.95 -10.50
C PRO A 124 27.23 -11.41 -10.21
N GLU A 125 26.26 -12.28 -9.91
CA GLU A 125 24.87 -11.88 -9.68
C GLU A 125 24.66 -11.05 -8.41
N THR A 126 25.53 -11.21 -7.40
CA THR A 126 25.52 -10.40 -6.17
C THR A 126 26.70 -9.45 -6.09
N LYS A 127 27.47 -9.28 -7.17
CA LYS A 127 28.70 -8.48 -7.19
C LYS A 127 29.65 -8.84 -6.05
N GLY A 128 29.76 -10.14 -5.77
CA GLY A 128 30.60 -10.69 -4.69
C GLY A 128 30.06 -10.53 -3.27
N VAL A 129 28.90 -9.90 -3.08
CA VAL A 129 28.29 -9.74 -1.75
C VAL A 129 27.67 -11.06 -1.29
N LEU A 130 27.93 -11.47 -0.05
CA LEU A 130 27.40 -12.72 0.52
C LEU A 130 25.98 -12.53 1.03
N VAL A 131 25.02 -13.11 0.31
CA VAL A 131 23.58 -12.94 0.57
C VAL A 131 22.92 -14.29 0.83
N TYR A 132 23.30 -15.32 0.09
CA TYR A 132 22.62 -16.61 0.08
C TYR A 132 23.36 -17.70 0.84
N GLN A 133 22.60 -18.61 1.44
CA GLN A 133 23.14 -19.81 2.08
C GLN A 133 23.92 -20.69 1.09
N GLU A 134 23.43 -20.76 -0.14
CA GLU A 134 24.04 -21.51 -1.24
C GLU A 134 25.42 -20.94 -1.63
N GLN A 135 25.65 -19.64 -1.44
CA GLN A 135 26.97 -19.03 -1.69
C GLN A 135 28.01 -19.50 -0.67
N ILE A 136 27.63 -19.61 0.60
CA ILE A 136 28.50 -20.15 1.66
C ILE A 136 28.93 -21.58 1.31
N MET A 137 27.97 -22.40 0.88
CA MET A 137 28.25 -23.77 0.45
C MET A 137 29.19 -23.79 -0.77
N LYS A 138 28.97 -22.91 -1.75
CA LYS A 138 29.79 -22.84 -2.97
C LYS A 138 31.22 -22.37 -2.67
N ILE A 139 31.40 -21.38 -1.78
CA ILE A 139 32.72 -20.92 -1.33
C ILE A 139 33.48 -22.05 -0.63
N ALA A 140 32.81 -22.78 0.28
CA ALA A 140 33.42 -23.90 0.99
C ALA A 140 33.91 -25.01 0.03
N GLN A 141 33.16 -25.28 -1.04
CA GLN A 141 33.58 -26.23 -2.08
C GLN A 141 34.76 -25.71 -2.91
N ILE A 142 34.67 -24.46 -3.40
CA ILE A 142 35.68 -23.90 -4.31
C ILE A 142 37.00 -23.65 -3.57
N LEU A 143 36.96 -22.95 -2.44
CA LEU A 143 38.17 -22.53 -1.71
C LEU A 143 38.57 -23.54 -0.64
N GLY A 144 37.61 -24.02 0.15
CA GLY A 144 37.87 -24.98 1.23
C GLY A 144 38.05 -26.44 0.79
N GLN A 145 37.73 -26.78 -0.46
CA GLN A 145 37.68 -28.16 -0.99
C GLN A 145 36.75 -29.09 -0.20
N PHE A 146 35.64 -28.55 0.32
CA PHE A 146 34.66 -29.34 1.07
C PHE A 146 33.80 -30.16 0.11
N SER A 147 33.35 -31.34 0.54
CA SER A 147 32.30 -32.06 -0.17
C SER A 147 30.96 -31.30 -0.08
N PRO A 148 29.97 -31.58 -0.94
CA PRO A 148 28.62 -31.00 -0.81
C PRO A 148 28.00 -31.23 0.58
N GLN A 149 28.22 -32.41 1.17
CA GLN A 149 27.75 -32.76 2.50
C GLN A 149 28.46 -31.95 3.59
N GLU A 150 29.79 -31.85 3.52
CA GLU A 150 30.58 -31.04 4.46
C GLU A 150 30.19 -29.56 4.39
N SER A 151 29.88 -29.06 3.19
CA SER A 151 29.46 -27.68 2.97
C SER A 151 28.11 -27.37 3.64
N ASP A 152 27.14 -28.29 3.57
CA ASP A 152 25.87 -28.15 4.30
C ASP A 152 26.07 -28.30 5.83
N LEU A 153 27.00 -29.16 6.27
CA LEU A 153 27.36 -29.26 7.69
C LEU A 153 27.97 -27.95 8.20
N LEU A 154 28.86 -27.32 7.44
CA LEU A 154 29.38 -25.98 7.75
C LEU A 154 28.23 -24.98 7.88
N ARG A 155 27.36 -24.89 6.86
CA ARG A 155 26.20 -23.98 6.88
C ARG A 155 25.36 -24.18 8.14
N LYS A 156 25.03 -25.42 8.49
CA LYS A 156 24.27 -25.77 9.71
C LYS A 156 24.99 -25.38 10.99
N ALA A 157 26.29 -25.67 11.08
CA ALA A 157 27.11 -25.35 12.25
C ALA A 157 27.16 -23.85 12.51
N VAL A 158 27.34 -23.04 11.46
CA VAL A 158 27.36 -21.58 11.58
C VAL A 158 25.96 -21.05 11.95
N SER A 159 24.89 -21.52 11.31
CA SER A 159 23.52 -21.10 11.66
C SER A 159 23.14 -21.42 13.12
N LYS A 160 23.66 -22.53 13.67
CA LYS A 160 23.43 -22.96 15.06
C LYS A 160 24.45 -22.43 16.07
N LYS A 161 25.47 -21.69 15.62
CA LYS A 161 26.56 -21.16 16.46
C LYS A 161 27.32 -22.27 17.23
N GLU A 162 27.52 -23.43 16.60
CA GLU A 162 28.24 -24.58 17.17
C GLU A 162 29.77 -24.35 17.16
N LYS A 163 30.28 -23.59 18.14
CA LYS A 163 31.67 -23.09 18.20
C LYS A 163 32.75 -24.12 17.89
N ASP A 164 32.66 -25.32 18.45
CA ASP A 164 33.68 -26.37 18.27
C ASP A 164 33.74 -26.85 16.82
N LYS A 165 32.57 -27.05 16.19
CA LYS A 165 32.48 -27.43 14.78
C LYS A 165 32.92 -26.30 13.86
N ILE A 166 32.52 -25.06 14.16
CA ILE A 166 32.92 -23.88 13.40
C ILE A 166 34.45 -23.75 13.39
N THR A 167 35.10 -23.92 14.54
CA THR A 167 36.57 -23.85 14.64
C THR A 167 37.25 -24.94 13.82
N THR A 168 36.71 -26.17 13.85
CA THR A 168 37.21 -27.29 13.04
C THR A 168 37.10 -26.98 11.55
N PHE A 169 35.94 -26.47 11.10
CA PHE A 169 35.76 -26.09 9.71
C PHE A 169 36.61 -24.87 9.32
N LYS A 170 36.81 -23.90 10.21
CA LYS A 170 37.66 -22.73 9.97
C LYS A 170 39.08 -23.14 9.63
N ASN A 171 39.68 -24.00 10.46
CA ASN A 171 41.05 -24.44 10.26
C ASN A 171 41.21 -25.19 8.92
N LYS A 172 40.26 -26.08 8.60
CA LYS A 172 40.24 -26.81 7.32
C LYS A 172 40.06 -25.85 6.13
N PHE A 173 39.16 -24.87 6.26
CA PHE A 173 38.89 -23.88 5.23
C PHE A 173 40.12 -23.01 4.96
N VAL A 174 40.69 -22.38 5.97
CA VAL A 174 41.85 -21.48 5.83
C VAL A 174 43.05 -22.22 5.23
N THR A 175 43.35 -23.44 5.71
CA THR A 175 44.45 -24.27 5.18
C THR A 175 44.32 -24.59 3.69
N ASN A 176 43.10 -24.76 3.19
CA ASN A 176 42.87 -25.07 1.78
C ASN A 176 42.69 -23.82 0.92
N ALA A 177 42.07 -22.78 1.48
CA ALA A 177 41.83 -21.50 0.81
C ALA A 177 43.13 -20.72 0.63
N SER A 178 44.06 -20.76 1.58
CA SER A 178 45.37 -20.10 1.50
C SER A 178 46.24 -20.58 0.33
N LYS A 179 45.90 -21.73 -0.27
CA LYS A 179 46.55 -22.23 -1.50
C LYS A 179 46.06 -21.51 -2.76
N LYS A 180 44.98 -20.73 -2.66
CA LYS A 180 44.28 -20.08 -3.79
C LYS A 180 44.15 -18.57 -3.63
N ILE A 181 44.06 -18.10 -2.38
CA ILE A 181 44.02 -16.69 -1.97
C ILE A 181 45.00 -16.49 -0.83
N ASP A 182 45.27 -15.25 -0.44
CA ASP A 182 46.15 -14.98 0.70
C ASP A 182 45.58 -15.54 2.02
N GLU A 183 46.44 -15.90 2.98
CA GLU A 183 46.00 -16.45 4.27
C GLU A 183 45.22 -15.41 5.09
N GLU A 184 45.60 -14.14 5.06
CA GLU A 184 44.85 -13.07 5.72
C GLU A 184 43.47 -12.91 5.07
N GLU A 185 43.41 -12.93 3.73
CA GLU A 185 42.14 -12.89 2.99
C GLU A 185 41.25 -14.10 3.31
N ALA A 186 41.82 -15.30 3.43
CA ALA A 186 41.08 -16.51 3.80
C ALA A 186 40.48 -16.42 5.21
N ASN A 187 41.23 -15.86 6.15
CA ASN A 187 40.75 -15.61 7.52
C ASN A 187 39.62 -14.58 7.53
N VAL A 188 39.80 -13.45 6.83
CA VAL A 188 38.77 -12.40 6.69
C VAL A 188 37.50 -12.97 6.06
N LEU A 189 37.63 -13.75 4.99
CA LEU A 189 36.49 -14.37 4.31
C LEU A 189 35.74 -15.34 5.22
N PHE A 190 36.44 -16.16 6.01
CA PHE A 190 35.77 -17.06 6.94
C PHE A 190 35.03 -16.28 8.05
N SER A 191 35.63 -15.22 8.58
CA SER A 191 34.97 -14.33 9.53
C SER A 191 33.74 -13.63 8.94
N GLN A 192 33.78 -13.27 7.65
CA GLN A 192 32.61 -12.79 6.92
C GLN A 192 31.54 -13.88 6.85
N ILE A 193 31.88 -15.12 6.45
CA ILE A 193 30.93 -16.26 6.42
C ILE A 193 30.26 -16.45 7.78
N GLU A 194 31.01 -16.44 8.88
CA GLU A 194 30.49 -16.61 10.24
C GLU A 194 29.49 -15.51 10.61
N THR A 195 29.83 -14.26 10.29
CA THR A 195 28.98 -13.10 10.55
C THR A 195 27.71 -13.13 9.69
N PHE A 196 27.85 -13.39 8.39
CA PHE A 196 26.76 -13.32 7.41
C PHE A 196 25.80 -14.50 7.49
N ALA A 197 26.23 -15.68 7.94
CA ALA A 197 25.35 -16.85 8.05
C ALA A 197 24.12 -16.63 8.95
N GLN A 198 24.16 -15.63 9.85
CA GLN A 198 23.00 -15.21 10.65
C GLN A 198 21.91 -14.53 9.81
N TYR A 199 22.30 -13.94 8.68
CA TYR A 199 21.45 -13.18 7.78
C TYR A 199 21.30 -13.85 6.41
N ALA A 200 22.03 -14.93 6.16
CA ALA A 200 22.06 -15.64 4.89
C ALA A 200 20.66 -16.15 4.53
N PHE A 201 20.21 -15.77 3.35
CA PHE A 201 18.87 -16.12 2.89
C PHE A 201 18.89 -17.34 1.98
N ASN A 202 17.78 -18.08 1.97
CA ASN A 202 17.65 -19.23 1.09
C ASN A 202 17.29 -18.75 -0.33
N LYS A 203 18.14 -19.05 -1.32
CA LYS A 203 17.97 -18.51 -2.69
C LYS A 203 16.71 -19.05 -3.34
N SER A 204 16.35 -20.33 -3.16
CA SER A 204 15.15 -20.90 -3.81
C SER A 204 13.85 -20.27 -3.30
N HIS A 205 13.75 -19.98 -2.00
CA HIS A 205 12.64 -19.22 -1.42
C HIS A 205 12.57 -17.79 -1.98
N ALA A 206 13.71 -17.12 -2.07
CA ALA A 206 13.83 -15.78 -2.67
C ALA A 206 13.32 -15.76 -4.12
N VAL A 207 13.74 -16.74 -4.92
CA VAL A 207 13.35 -16.90 -6.33
C VAL A 207 11.83 -17.09 -6.45
N ALA A 208 11.23 -17.97 -5.65
CA ALA A 208 9.78 -18.20 -5.69
C ALA A 208 8.99 -16.91 -5.38
N TYR A 209 9.44 -16.13 -4.40
CA TYR A 209 8.76 -14.90 -3.99
C TYR A 209 9.03 -13.75 -4.99
N ALA A 210 10.18 -13.76 -5.66
CA ALA A 210 10.50 -12.83 -6.73
C ALA A 210 9.55 -12.97 -7.92
N HIS A 211 9.09 -14.18 -8.25
CA HIS A 211 8.08 -14.38 -9.31
C HIS A 211 6.76 -13.65 -8.99
N ILE A 212 6.23 -13.84 -7.78
CA ILE A 212 5.01 -13.14 -7.32
C ILE A 212 5.19 -11.63 -7.36
N THR A 213 6.35 -11.16 -6.91
CA THR A 213 6.71 -9.73 -6.89
C THR A 213 6.78 -9.16 -8.30
N TYR A 214 7.44 -9.86 -9.21
CA TYR A 214 7.55 -9.46 -10.61
C TYR A 214 6.19 -9.43 -11.30
N TRP A 215 5.38 -10.48 -11.17
CA TRP A 215 4.06 -10.58 -11.78
C TRP A 215 3.11 -9.44 -11.36
N LEU A 216 3.13 -9.06 -10.08
CA LEU A 216 2.39 -7.89 -9.60
C LEU A 216 2.94 -6.60 -10.19
N SER A 217 4.26 -6.45 -10.23
CA SER A 217 4.93 -5.25 -10.75
C SER A 217 4.62 -5.05 -12.23
N GLU A 218 4.75 -6.10 -13.03
CA GLU A 218 4.44 -6.10 -14.45
C GLU A 218 2.97 -5.71 -14.69
N LYS A 219 2.03 -6.35 -13.98
CA LYS A 219 0.60 -6.02 -14.12
C LYS A 219 0.30 -4.58 -13.72
N LYS A 220 0.91 -4.08 -12.64
CA LYS A 220 0.77 -2.70 -12.20
C LYS A 220 1.24 -1.71 -13.25
N PHE A 221 2.41 -1.92 -13.84
CA PHE A 221 2.95 -0.97 -14.81
C PHE A 221 2.36 -1.13 -16.21
N GLN A 222 1.68 -2.25 -16.49
CA GLN A 222 0.88 -2.44 -17.69
C GLN A 222 -0.52 -1.82 -17.58
N ASP A 223 -1.16 -1.94 -16.41
CA ASP A 223 -2.56 -1.57 -16.17
C ASP A 223 -2.73 -0.97 -14.75
N PRO A 224 -2.16 0.22 -14.51
CA PRO A 224 -2.08 0.79 -13.16
C PRO A 224 -3.45 1.13 -12.59
N SER A 225 -4.39 1.61 -13.40
CA SER A 225 -5.74 1.96 -12.94
C SER A 225 -6.48 0.77 -12.37
N ASN A 226 -6.45 -0.37 -13.07
CA ASN A 226 -7.09 -1.60 -12.60
C ASN A 226 -6.34 -2.21 -11.41
N PHE A 227 -5.00 -2.12 -11.41
CA PHE A 227 -4.18 -2.55 -10.28
C PHE A 227 -4.57 -1.83 -8.98
N PHE A 228 -4.61 -0.50 -9.03
CA PHE A 228 -4.98 0.30 -7.86
C PHE A 228 -6.45 0.16 -7.50
N LEU A 229 -7.36 -0.04 -8.48
CA LEU A 229 -8.74 -0.38 -8.17
C LEU A 229 -8.80 -1.61 -7.28
N GLU A 230 -8.27 -2.75 -7.75
CA GLU A 230 -8.31 -4.01 -7.03
C GLU A 230 -7.54 -3.95 -5.70
N TYR A 231 -6.44 -3.20 -5.62
CA TYR A 231 -5.74 -2.96 -4.36
C TYR A 231 -6.65 -2.24 -3.36
N VAL A 232 -7.29 -1.15 -3.77
CA VAL A 232 -8.24 -0.39 -2.94
C VAL A 232 -9.43 -1.27 -2.52
N LYS A 233 -9.89 -2.19 -3.38
CA LYS A 233 -10.98 -3.13 -3.05
C LYS A 233 -10.64 -4.09 -1.90
N ILE A 234 -9.35 -4.38 -1.71
CA ILE A 234 -8.85 -5.38 -0.76
C ILE A 234 -8.27 -4.71 0.50
N LYS A 235 -7.44 -3.67 0.33
CA LYS A 235 -6.65 -3.04 1.40
C LYS A 235 -7.13 -1.64 1.79
N GLY A 236 -7.98 -1.02 0.98
CA GLY A 236 -8.46 0.34 1.20
C GLY A 236 -7.59 1.40 0.54
N LEU A 237 -7.93 2.67 0.76
CA LEU A 237 -7.29 3.83 0.18
C LEU A 237 -6.33 4.46 1.20
N ASP A 238 -5.14 4.83 0.74
CA ASP A 238 -4.16 5.59 1.50
C ASP A 238 -3.48 6.64 0.61
N VAL A 239 -2.74 7.56 1.23
CA VAL A 239 -2.07 8.68 0.54
C VAL A 239 -1.01 8.19 -0.43
N ASP A 240 -0.28 7.13 -0.08
CA ASP A 240 0.77 6.59 -0.92
C ASP A 240 0.20 6.06 -2.26
N ILE A 241 -1.00 5.46 -2.25
CA ILE A 241 -1.70 5.05 -3.48
C ILE A 241 -2.07 6.28 -4.32
N ILE A 242 -2.57 7.35 -3.70
CA ILE A 242 -2.99 8.56 -4.42
C ILE A 242 -1.78 9.19 -5.14
N ASP A 243 -0.68 9.35 -4.40
CA ASP A 243 0.56 9.93 -4.93
C ASP A 243 1.14 9.04 -6.04
N GLU A 244 1.21 7.73 -5.82
CA GLU A 244 1.84 6.83 -6.78
C GLU A 244 1.01 6.59 -8.03
N ALA A 245 -0.33 6.53 -7.90
CA ALA A 245 -1.24 6.51 -9.04
C ALA A 245 -1.04 7.74 -9.93
N SER A 246 -0.92 8.93 -9.32
CA SER A 246 -0.64 10.18 -10.03
C SER A 246 0.68 10.13 -10.80
N LEU A 247 1.75 9.63 -10.18
CA LEU A 247 3.06 9.44 -10.85
C LEU A 247 3.00 8.48 -12.04
N LEU A 248 2.09 7.51 -12.01
CA LEU A 248 1.83 6.56 -13.10
C LEU A 248 0.80 7.07 -14.12
N GLY A 249 0.36 8.33 -14.01
CA GLY A 249 -0.59 8.95 -14.93
C GLY A 249 -2.05 8.54 -14.71
N VAL A 250 -2.37 8.00 -13.53
CA VAL A 250 -3.73 7.59 -13.15
C VAL A 250 -4.35 8.62 -12.21
N LYS A 251 -5.48 9.19 -12.63
CA LYS A 251 -6.28 10.10 -11.80
C LYS A 251 -7.30 9.31 -10.97
N ILE A 252 -7.16 9.36 -9.66
CA ILE A 252 -8.16 8.83 -8.74
C ILE A 252 -9.32 9.83 -8.62
N LYS A 253 -10.54 9.36 -8.89
CA LYS A 253 -11.80 10.09 -8.80
C LYS A 253 -12.59 9.60 -7.60
N LEU A 254 -13.41 10.50 -7.06
CA LEU A 254 -14.37 10.19 -6.01
C LEU A 254 -15.30 9.04 -6.42
N PRO A 255 -15.96 8.37 -5.46
CA PRO A 255 -17.00 7.42 -5.78
C PRO A 255 -18.08 8.04 -6.66
N ASP A 256 -18.76 7.19 -7.44
CA ASP A 256 -19.85 7.57 -8.32
C ASP A 256 -20.94 6.50 -8.23
N ILE A 257 -22.17 6.89 -7.96
CA ILE A 257 -23.30 5.97 -7.78
C ILE A 257 -23.60 5.17 -9.05
N ARG A 258 -23.16 5.65 -10.23
CA ARG A 258 -23.30 4.95 -11.51
C ARG A 258 -22.34 3.78 -11.64
N TYR A 259 -21.28 3.77 -10.83
CA TYR A 259 -20.28 2.70 -10.77
C TYR A 259 -20.04 2.29 -9.30
N PRO A 260 -21.04 1.69 -8.62
CA PRO A 260 -20.94 1.36 -7.20
C PRO A 260 -19.70 0.52 -6.85
N SER A 261 -19.37 -0.45 -7.70
CA SER A 261 -18.19 -1.32 -7.57
C SER A 261 -16.85 -0.67 -7.99
N GLY A 262 -16.87 0.60 -8.39
CA GLY A 262 -15.74 1.33 -8.97
C GLY A 262 -15.51 0.98 -10.44
N LEU A 263 -14.76 1.83 -11.14
CA LEU A 263 -14.44 1.66 -12.57
C LEU A 263 -12.99 2.07 -12.83
N ALA A 264 -12.24 1.20 -13.50
CA ALA A 264 -10.92 1.53 -14.02
C ALA A 264 -10.99 1.76 -15.52
N SER A 265 -10.38 2.85 -15.97
CA SER A 265 -10.12 3.16 -17.38
C SER A 265 -8.61 3.33 -17.59
N LYS A 266 -8.16 3.64 -18.81
CA LYS A 266 -6.71 3.77 -19.09
C LYS A 266 -6.01 4.82 -18.21
N THR A 267 -6.68 5.91 -17.87
CA THR A 267 -6.07 7.05 -17.14
C THR A 267 -6.84 7.46 -15.89
N ASP A 268 -8.03 6.91 -15.66
CA ASP A 268 -8.86 7.26 -14.51
C ASP A 268 -9.27 6.01 -13.71
N LEU A 269 -9.36 6.20 -12.39
CA LEU A 269 -9.87 5.24 -11.42
C LEU A 269 -11.02 5.89 -10.64
N ILE A 270 -12.25 5.38 -10.80
CA ILE A 270 -13.40 5.74 -9.96
C ILE A 270 -13.42 4.81 -8.75
N LEU A 271 -13.38 5.40 -7.56
CA LEU A 271 -13.39 4.64 -6.31
C LEU A 271 -14.73 3.90 -6.11
N PRO A 272 -14.71 2.70 -5.50
CA PRO A 272 -15.95 2.00 -5.15
C PRO A 272 -16.65 2.65 -3.96
N LEU A 273 -17.98 2.52 -3.87
CA LEU A 273 -18.77 3.08 -2.76
C LEU A 273 -18.39 2.52 -1.39
N TYR A 274 -17.99 1.25 -1.32
CA TYR A 274 -17.61 0.64 -0.03
C TYR A 274 -16.25 1.12 0.50
N ILE A 275 -15.58 2.08 -0.17
CA ILE A 275 -14.47 2.83 0.43
C ILE A 275 -14.96 3.87 1.44
N ILE A 276 -16.24 4.25 1.35
CA ILE A 276 -16.87 5.22 2.24
C ILE A 276 -16.99 4.59 3.62
N LYS A 277 -16.43 5.24 4.63
CA LYS A 277 -16.42 4.76 6.02
C LYS A 277 -17.87 4.59 6.51
N GLY A 278 -18.25 3.35 6.81
CA GLY A 278 -19.62 3.00 7.23
C GLY A 278 -20.48 2.36 6.13
N ILE A 279 -19.99 2.27 4.89
CA ILE A 279 -20.69 1.59 3.79
C ILE A 279 -19.98 0.26 3.49
N GLY A 280 -20.68 -0.86 3.71
CA GLY A 280 -20.19 -2.20 3.39
C GLY A 280 -20.43 -2.62 1.93
N LYS A 281 -19.76 -3.69 1.50
CA LYS A 281 -19.92 -4.26 0.14
C LYS A 281 -21.38 -4.58 -0.21
N ASN A 282 -22.17 -5.05 0.75
CA ASN A 282 -23.60 -5.35 0.54
C ASN A 282 -24.39 -4.14 0.05
N ILE A 283 -24.13 -2.94 0.61
CA ILE A 283 -24.80 -1.71 0.19
C ILE A 283 -24.39 -1.34 -1.24
N SER A 284 -23.10 -1.48 -1.55
CA SER A 284 -22.59 -1.26 -2.91
C SER A 284 -23.28 -2.17 -3.93
N HIS A 285 -23.47 -3.45 -3.61
CA HIS A 285 -24.18 -4.40 -4.48
C HIS A 285 -25.66 -4.04 -4.68
N ILE A 286 -26.33 -3.60 -3.62
CA ILE A 286 -27.73 -3.13 -3.70
C ILE A 286 -27.86 -1.98 -4.70
N PHE A 287 -26.93 -1.03 -4.71
CA PHE A 287 -26.94 0.08 -5.67
C PHE A 287 -26.53 -0.34 -7.10
N GLU A 288 -25.70 -1.37 -7.24
CA GLU A 288 -25.31 -1.92 -8.55
C GLU A 288 -26.54 -2.50 -9.29
N GLU A 289 -27.42 -3.19 -8.55
CA GLU A 289 -28.67 -3.76 -9.09
C GLU A 289 -29.72 -2.70 -9.43
N ALA A 290 -29.68 -1.55 -8.76
CA ALA A 290 -30.70 -0.51 -8.84
C ALA A 290 -30.73 0.25 -10.17
N LYS A 291 -29.60 0.31 -10.90
CA LYS A 291 -29.44 1.03 -12.18
C LYS A 291 -30.09 2.42 -12.21
N LEU A 292 -29.70 3.25 -11.25
CA LEU A 292 -30.28 4.58 -11.05
C LEU A 292 -29.94 5.53 -12.22
N SER A 293 -30.95 6.23 -12.76
CA SER A 293 -30.76 7.12 -13.92
C SER A 293 -30.77 8.61 -13.54
N ASN A 294 -31.35 8.96 -12.39
CA ASN A 294 -31.45 10.34 -11.91
C ASN A 294 -31.56 10.39 -10.36
N LEU A 295 -31.63 11.60 -9.78
CA LEU A 295 -31.74 11.79 -8.33
C LEU A 295 -33.07 11.31 -7.74
N GLU A 296 -34.17 11.44 -8.48
CA GLU A 296 -35.48 11.01 -8.01
C GLU A 296 -35.53 9.48 -7.88
N ASP A 297 -34.98 8.77 -8.86
CA ASP A 297 -34.79 7.31 -8.80
C ASP A 297 -33.96 6.93 -7.57
N PHE A 298 -32.87 7.66 -7.29
CA PHE A 298 -32.03 7.42 -6.11
C PHE A 298 -32.83 7.56 -4.81
N PHE A 299 -33.57 8.66 -4.64
CA PHE A 299 -34.37 8.88 -3.43
C PHE A 299 -35.50 7.86 -3.29
N ASN A 300 -36.22 7.57 -4.37
CA ASN A 300 -37.27 6.54 -4.37
C ASN A 300 -36.72 5.17 -4.00
N PHE A 301 -35.56 4.80 -4.56
CA PHE A 301 -34.90 3.54 -4.25
C PHE A 301 -34.47 3.47 -2.78
N VAL A 302 -33.84 4.53 -2.26
CA VAL A 302 -33.42 4.65 -0.85
C VAL A 302 -34.61 4.50 0.10
N ILE A 303 -35.74 5.14 -0.21
CA ILE A 303 -36.97 5.05 0.58
C ILE A 303 -37.54 3.63 0.51
N ASN A 304 -37.70 3.07 -0.69
CA ASN A 304 -38.28 1.73 -0.89
C ASN A 304 -37.45 0.63 -0.22
N LYS A 305 -36.12 0.77 -0.20
CA LYS A 305 -35.19 -0.19 0.44
C LYS A 305 -34.93 0.11 1.91
N ASN A 306 -35.56 1.12 2.50
CA ASN A 306 -35.34 1.57 3.89
C ASN A 306 -33.85 1.77 4.21
N ILE A 307 -33.09 2.37 3.29
CA ILE A 307 -31.66 2.64 3.52
C ILE A 307 -31.52 3.71 4.60
N ASN A 308 -30.65 3.45 5.59
CA ASN A 308 -30.45 4.35 6.73
C ASN A 308 -30.01 5.74 6.24
N ARG A 309 -30.62 6.79 6.79
CA ARG A 309 -30.29 8.19 6.50
C ARG A 309 -28.79 8.49 6.57
N ASN A 310 -28.08 7.94 7.56
CA ASN A 310 -26.64 8.16 7.73
C ASN A 310 -25.85 7.65 6.51
N ILE A 311 -26.28 6.52 5.91
CA ILE A 311 -25.67 5.99 4.68
C ILE A 311 -25.89 6.96 3.52
N VAL A 312 -27.11 7.49 3.39
CA VAL A 312 -27.46 8.46 2.34
C VAL A 312 -26.63 9.75 2.46
N GLU A 313 -26.47 10.26 3.68
CA GLU A 313 -25.63 11.44 3.95
C GLU A 313 -24.17 11.17 3.59
N LEU A 314 -23.64 9.98 3.92
CA LEU A 314 -22.28 9.57 3.56
C LEU A 314 -22.08 9.45 2.04
N ILE A 315 -23.06 8.91 1.31
CA ILE A 315 -23.06 8.85 -0.16
C ILE A 315 -22.97 10.27 -0.74
N ILE A 316 -23.79 11.20 -0.27
CA ILE A 316 -23.74 12.60 -0.72
C ILE A 316 -22.39 13.23 -0.39
N LYS A 317 -21.92 13.11 0.86
CA LYS A 317 -20.66 13.69 1.31
C LYS A 317 -19.45 13.19 0.52
N SER A 318 -19.49 11.93 0.08
CA SER A 318 -18.43 11.30 -0.72
C SER A 318 -18.34 11.79 -2.16
N GLY A 319 -19.33 12.53 -2.65
CA GLY A 319 -19.40 12.96 -4.05
C GLY A 319 -20.01 11.94 -5.01
N ALA A 320 -20.54 10.83 -4.50
CA ALA A 320 -21.17 9.79 -5.31
C ALA A 320 -22.35 10.27 -6.17
N LEU A 321 -22.96 11.41 -5.83
CA LEU A 321 -24.09 11.99 -6.56
C LEU A 321 -23.72 13.25 -7.36
N ASP A 322 -22.44 13.64 -7.39
CA ASP A 322 -22.01 14.90 -8.00
C ASP A 322 -22.28 14.96 -9.50
N TYR A 323 -22.33 13.82 -10.17
CA TYR A 323 -22.73 13.74 -11.58
C TYR A 323 -24.14 14.27 -11.82
N TYR A 324 -25.06 14.03 -10.89
CA TYR A 324 -26.44 14.50 -10.99
C TYR A 324 -26.64 15.88 -10.37
N ASN A 325 -26.00 16.14 -9.22
CA ASN A 325 -26.02 17.44 -8.56
C ASN A 325 -24.80 17.59 -7.65
N ASN A 326 -23.89 18.48 -8.01
CA ASN A 326 -22.67 18.76 -7.26
C ASN A 326 -22.90 19.62 -6.01
N ASN A 327 -24.08 20.22 -5.83
CA ASN A 327 -24.39 21.00 -4.64
C ASN A 327 -24.76 20.08 -3.45
N ARG A 328 -23.75 19.38 -2.92
CA ARG A 328 -23.86 18.43 -1.79
C ARG A 328 -24.56 19.05 -0.57
N LYS A 329 -24.31 20.33 -0.28
CA LYS A 329 -24.92 21.07 0.84
C LYS A 329 -26.42 21.24 0.67
N ASN A 330 -26.90 21.46 -0.56
CA ASN A 330 -28.32 21.46 -0.86
C ASN A 330 -28.90 20.04 -0.74
N LEU A 331 -28.25 19.02 -1.32
CA LEU A 331 -28.70 17.62 -1.23
C LEU A 331 -28.83 17.14 0.23
N LEU A 332 -27.90 17.50 1.11
CA LEU A 332 -27.97 17.15 2.54
C LEU A 332 -29.19 17.78 3.26
N ARG A 333 -29.60 18.99 2.83
CA ARG A 333 -30.83 19.63 3.33
C ARG A 333 -32.06 18.91 2.80
N GLU A 334 -32.07 18.58 1.52
CA GLU A 334 -33.16 17.84 0.87
C GLU A 334 -33.35 16.46 1.52
N VAL A 335 -32.28 15.71 1.81
CA VAL A 335 -32.34 14.45 2.57
C VAL A 335 -33.03 14.65 3.92
N THR A 336 -32.69 15.72 4.63
CA THR A 336 -33.31 15.99 5.93
C THR A 336 -34.81 16.24 5.80
N GLN A 337 -35.29 16.77 4.67
CA GLN A 337 -36.72 16.99 4.41
C GLN A 337 -37.41 15.71 3.92
N ARG A 338 -36.84 15.05 2.91
CA ARG A 338 -37.38 13.85 2.25
C ARG A 338 -37.33 12.59 3.12
N VAL A 339 -36.32 12.45 3.98
CA VAL A 339 -36.16 11.26 4.86
C VAL A 339 -36.83 11.48 6.23
N LYS A 340 -37.07 12.74 6.67
CA LYS A 340 -37.84 13.02 7.91
C LYS A 340 -39.36 12.87 7.75
N GLY A 341 -39.92 12.73 6.54
CA GLY A 341 -41.35 12.53 6.35
C GLY A 341 -41.67 11.69 5.12
N LYS A 342 -42.67 10.81 5.10
CA LYS A 342 -43.90 10.76 5.90
C LYS A 342 -44.63 12.11 6.09
N LEU A 343 -44.26 13.15 5.34
CA LEU A 343 -44.88 14.49 5.38
C LEU A 343 -45.25 15.04 4.00
N GLN A 344 -45.18 14.26 2.91
CA GLN A 344 -45.87 14.65 1.67
C GLN A 344 -47.40 14.47 1.82
N GLN A 345 -47.85 13.44 2.55
CA GLN A 345 -49.27 13.27 2.90
C GLN A 345 -49.83 14.36 3.84
N LEU A 346 -48.98 15.15 4.50
CA LEU A 346 -49.41 16.22 5.42
C LEU A 346 -49.37 17.61 4.77
N GLU A 347 -48.60 17.81 3.70
CA GLU A 347 -48.66 19.02 2.89
C GLU A 347 -49.87 19.00 1.94
N ASP A 348 -50.22 17.84 1.38
CA ASP A 348 -51.43 17.68 0.56
C ASP A 348 -52.74 17.84 1.36
N ILE A 349 -52.73 17.52 2.66
CA ILE A 349 -53.87 17.77 3.57
C ILE A 349 -53.91 19.23 4.03
N LYS A 350 -52.76 19.94 4.07
CA LYS A 350 -52.73 21.36 4.46
C LYS A 350 -53.10 22.30 3.32
N SER A 351 -52.72 21.99 2.07
CA SER A 351 -53.05 22.81 0.90
C SER A 351 -54.54 22.82 0.54
N THR A 352 -55.27 21.76 0.90
CA THR A 352 -56.73 21.67 0.72
C THR A 352 -57.54 22.38 1.80
N LEU A 353 -56.96 22.63 2.99
CA LEU A 353 -57.67 23.21 4.14
C LEU A 353 -57.27 24.67 4.46
N PHE A 354 -56.09 25.13 4.07
CA PHE A 354 -55.65 26.51 4.30
C PHE A 354 -54.85 27.00 3.08
N GLY A 355 -55.39 28.01 2.37
CA GLY A 355 -54.91 28.49 1.08
C GLY A 355 -53.43 28.90 0.99
N GLU A 356 -53.00 29.16 -0.25
CA GLU A 356 -51.63 29.34 -0.74
C GLU A 356 -50.57 29.75 0.30
N VAL A 357 -49.71 28.79 0.65
CA VAL A 357 -48.49 29.06 1.40
C VAL A 357 -47.53 29.81 0.49
N LYS A 358 -47.33 31.11 0.75
CA LYS A 358 -46.25 31.91 0.14
C LYS A 358 -44.92 31.17 0.33
N GLN A 359 -44.36 30.65 -0.77
CA GLN A 359 -43.01 30.07 -0.78
C GLN A 359 -42.02 31.15 -0.34
N LYS A 360 -41.52 31.05 0.90
CA LYS A 360 -40.33 31.79 1.31
C LYS A 360 -39.19 31.33 0.40
N SER A 361 -38.64 32.23 -0.41
CA SER A 361 -37.48 31.97 -1.24
C SER A 361 -36.34 31.43 -0.37
N ILE A 362 -36.10 30.12 -0.41
CA ILE A 362 -34.99 29.49 0.29
C ILE A 362 -33.72 30.06 -0.37
N LYS A 363 -32.89 30.79 0.39
CA LYS A 363 -31.59 31.25 -0.12
C LYS A 363 -30.85 30.05 -0.70
N LYS A 364 -30.48 30.10 -1.99
CA LYS A 364 -29.61 29.10 -2.61
C LYS A 364 -28.33 29.03 -1.79
N VAL A 365 -28.08 27.87 -1.20
CA VAL A 365 -26.84 27.60 -0.48
C VAL A 365 -25.99 26.73 -1.38
N GLU A 366 -24.83 27.24 -1.73
CA GLU A 366 -23.86 26.56 -2.60
C GLU A 366 -22.82 25.82 -1.76
N THR A 367 -22.27 24.76 -2.35
CA THR A 367 -21.20 23.98 -1.75
C THR A 367 -19.86 24.61 -2.12
N THR A 368 -19.10 25.05 -1.11
CA THR A 368 -17.77 25.64 -1.30
C THR A 368 -16.68 24.57 -1.38
N LEU A 369 -15.48 24.93 -1.85
CA LEU A 369 -14.32 24.02 -1.84
C LEU A 369 -13.98 23.48 -0.44
N GLN A 370 -14.13 24.33 0.59
CA GLN A 370 -13.99 23.92 1.99
C GLN A 370 -15.04 22.89 2.41
N ASP A 371 -16.31 23.09 2.01
CA ASP A 371 -17.38 22.13 2.30
C ASP A 371 -17.05 20.76 1.65
N TYR A 372 -16.62 20.73 0.38
CA TYR A 372 -16.19 19.50 -0.31
C TYR A 372 -15.06 18.79 0.44
N ALA A 373 -13.99 19.51 0.79
CA ALA A 373 -12.86 18.94 1.49
C ALA A 373 -13.26 18.35 2.85
N GLN A 374 -14.10 19.04 3.61
CA GLN A 374 -14.59 18.54 4.89
C GLN A 374 -15.45 17.28 4.73
N TYR A 375 -16.38 17.28 3.77
CA TYR A 375 -17.25 16.15 3.51
C TYR A 375 -16.45 14.91 3.08
N GLU A 376 -15.45 15.08 2.23
CA GLU A 376 -14.60 13.99 1.76
C GLU A 376 -13.69 13.42 2.86
N ILE A 377 -13.13 14.28 3.73
CA ILE A 377 -12.39 13.81 4.91
C ILE A 377 -13.30 12.99 5.83
N GLU A 378 -14.54 13.43 6.04
CA GLU A 378 -15.52 12.71 6.86
C GLU A 378 -15.89 11.35 6.24
N SER A 379 -16.15 11.31 4.93
CA SER A 379 -16.68 10.13 4.25
C SER A 379 -15.61 9.14 3.81
N ILE A 380 -14.55 9.60 3.14
CA ILE A 380 -13.51 8.76 2.53
C ILE A 380 -12.13 8.92 3.20
N GLY A 381 -11.97 9.94 4.06
CA GLY A 381 -10.73 10.19 4.80
C GLY A 381 -9.76 11.17 4.14
N PHE A 382 -9.98 11.53 2.88
CA PHE A 382 -9.05 12.35 2.09
C PHE A 382 -9.81 13.38 1.24
N PRO A 383 -9.36 14.64 1.16
CA PRO A 383 -9.99 15.70 0.38
C PRO A 383 -9.52 15.64 -1.09
N LEU A 384 -9.93 14.62 -1.83
CA LEU A 384 -9.51 14.41 -3.22
C LEU A 384 -9.83 15.60 -4.13
N SER A 385 -10.95 16.29 -3.90
CA SER A 385 -11.30 17.51 -4.65
C SER A 385 -10.24 18.59 -4.47
N LEU A 386 -9.73 18.76 -3.24
CA LEU A 386 -8.66 19.71 -2.93
C LEU A 386 -7.31 19.25 -3.50
N MET A 387 -6.99 17.97 -3.37
CA MET A 387 -5.75 17.38 -3.91
C MET A 387 -5.65 17.49 -5.43
N SER A 388 -6.79 17.52 -6.12
CA SER A 388 -6.83 17.62 -7.58
C SER A 388 -6.64 19.04 -8.12
N GLN A 389 -6.62 20.06 -7.26
CA GLN A 389 -6.48 21.46 -7.66
C GLN A 389 -5.04 21.79 -8.06
N LYS A 390 -4.88 22.43 -9.22
CA LYS A 390 -3.57 22.88 -9.70
C LYS A 390 -3.05 24.02 -8.81
N GLY A 391 -1.78 23.97 -8.43
CA GLY A 391 -1.11 25.04 -7.66
C GLY A 391 -1.08 24.85 -6.14
N LEU A 392 -1.78 23.85 -5.59
CA LEU A 392 -1.71 23.51 -4.18
C LEU A 392 -0.59 22.49 -3.92
N SER A 393 0.33 22.81 -3.01
CA SER A 393 1.42 21.89 -2.65
C SER A 393 0.92 20.78 -1.70
N ASN A 394 1.47 19.57 -1.84
CA ASN A 394 1.19 18.45 -0.93
C ASN A 394 1.49 18.82 0.53
N THR A 395 2.47 19.69 0.77
CA THR A 395 2.79 20.21 2.11
C THR A 395 1.64 21.01 2.70
N LEU A 396 0.99 21.86 1.91
CA LEU A 396 -0.17 22.66 2.36
C LEU A 396 -1.39 21.77 2.61
N ILE A 397 -1.65 20.80 1.72
CA ILE A 397 -2.74 19.83 1.87
C ILE A 397 -2.54 18.99 3.14
N ASN A 398 -1.32 18.51 3.40
CA ASN A 398 -1.00 17.76 4.62
C ASN A 398 -1.19 18.62 5.87
N LYS A 399 -0.77 19.88 5.84
CA LYS A 399 -0.99 20.79 6.99
C LYS A 399 -2.48 21.06 7.23
N TYR A 400 -3.29 21.16 6.17
CA TYR A 400 -4.75 21.22 6.26
C TYR A 400 -5.35 19.95 6.89
N LEU A 401 -4.97 18.78 6.38
CA LEU A 401 -5.42 17.45 6.85
C LEU A 401 -5.18 17.24 8.35
N TYR A 402 -3.96 17.54 8.80
CA TYR A 402 -3.53 17.28 10.18
C TYR A 402 -3.77 18.44 11.13
N ARG A 403 -4.44 19.52 10.68
CA ARG A 403 -4.61 20.77 11.45
C ARG A 403 -3.28 21.29 12.02
N GLN A 404 -2.19 21.08 11.27
CA GLN A 404 -0.85 21.46 11.72
C GLN A 404 -0.65 22.96 11.55
N LYS A 405 0.06 23.56 12.50
CA LYS A 405 0.43 24.97 12.43
C LYS A 405 1.36 25.20 11.22
N VAL A 406 0.98 26.11 10.32
CA VAL A 406 1.94 26.68 9.38
C VAL A 406 2.61 27.87 10.05
N TYR A 407 3.94 27.94 9.93
CA TYR A 407 4.72 29.13 10.25
C TYR A 407 5.17 29.78 8.95
N LEU A 408 4.83 31.06 8.76
CA LEU A 408 5.19 31.87 7.60
C LEU A 408 5.43 33.28 8.14
N ASP A 409 6.61 33.86 7.85
CA ASP A 409 7.01 35.21 8.27
C ASP A 409 6.80 35.54 9.76
N GLY A 410 7.04 34.56 10.64
CA GLY A 410 6.89 34.74 12.10
C GLY A 410 5.45 34.61 12.63
N TYR A 411 4.46 34.34 11.77
CA TYR A 411 3.07 34.14 12.16
C TYR A 411 2.71 32.66 12.30
N VAL A 412 1.78 32.36 13.23
CA VAL A 412 1.24 31.03 13.46
C VAL A 412 -0.17 30.94 12.92
N TYR A 413 -0.36 30.04 11.97
CA TYR A 413 -1.64 29.84 11.29
C TYR A 413 -2.25 28.50 11.73
N ARG A 414 -3.43 28.55 12.37
CA ARG A 414 -4.11 27.37 12.97
C ARG A 414 -5.32 26.89 12.19
N ASP A 415 -6.08 27.79 11.58
CA ASP A 415 -7.32 27.48 10.87
C ASP A 415 -7.22 27.96 9.42
N PHE A 416 -7.12 27.02 8.49
CA PHE A 416 -7.04 27.28 7.06
C PHE A 416 -8.43 27.25 6.42
N ILE A 417 -8.77 28.28 5.65
CA ILE A 417 -9.98 28.40 4.82
C ILE A 417 -9.51 28.29 3.37
N VAL A 418 -10.06 27.34 2.60
CA VAL A 418 -9.81 27.26 1.16
C VAL A 418 -11.02 27.81 0.44
N ASP A 419 -10.85 28.92 -0.29
CA ASP A 419 -11.93 29.45 -1.13
C ASP A 419 -11.95 28.78 -2.51
N ASN A 420 -12.93 29.16 -3.34
CA ASN A 420 -13.10 28.61 -4.69
C ASN A 420 -11.96 28.98 -5.66
N SER A 421 -11.01 29.83 -5.27
CA SER A 421 -9.82 30.19 -6.06
C SER A 421 -8.59 29.33 -5.73
N ALA A 422 -8.75 28.31 -4.88
CA ALA A 422 -7.66 27.50 -4.32
C ALA A 422 -6.64 28.31 -3.48
N MET A 423 -6.99 29.54 -3.08
CA MET A 423 -6.21 30.30 -2.11
C MET A 423 -6.51 29.82 -0.69
N ILE A 424 -5.46 29.53 0.06
CA ILE A 424 -5.55 29.17 1.48
C ILE A 424 -5.43 30.46 2.30
N TYR A 425 -6.52 30.86 2.91
CA TYR A 425 -6.53 31.90 3.94
C TYR A 425 -6.33 31.26 5.30
N SER A 426 -5.76 32.01 6.23
CA SER A 426 -5.62 31.57 7.61
C SER A 426 -6.13 32.64 8.55
N LYS A 427 -6.91 32.28 9.58
CA LYS A 427 -7.18 33.20 10.67
C LYS A 427 -5.86 33.49 11.41
N VAL A 428 -5.37 34.73 11.29
CA VAL A 428 -4.18 35.20 12.02
C VAL A 428 -4.52 35.23 13.51
N TYR A 429 -3.94 34.31 14.29
CA TYR A 429 -3.94 34.43 15.75
C TYR A 429 -2.64 35.07 16.19
N ASN A 430 -2.63 36.41 16.28
CA ASN A 430 -1.49 37.13 16.84
C ASN A 430 -1.56 37.06 18.37
N LYS A 431 -0.60 36.37 19.01
CA LYS A 431 -0.48 36.30 20.47
C LYS A 431 0.13 37.58 21.07
N ASN A 432 0.65 38.50 20.25
CA ASN A 432 1.31 39.73 20.66
C ASN A 432 0.77 40.94 19.88
N LEU A 433 -0.46 41.37 20.16
CA LEU A 433 -0.94 42.69 19.77
C LEU A 433 -0.54 43.70 20.85
N LYS A 434 0.74 44.11 20.87
CA LYS A 434 1.11 45.43 21.39
C LYS A 434 1.18 46.37 20.19
N ARG A 435 0.17 47.25 20.12
CA ARG A 435 0.11 48.53 19.40
C ARG A 435 0.85 48.63 18.06
N LEU A 436 0.09 48.83 16.99
CA LEU A 436 0.40 49.90 16.05
C LEU A 436 -0.88 50.51 15.49
N ILE A 437 -1.10 51.73 15.96
CA ILE A 437 -2.06 52.72 15.48
C ILE A 437 -1.41 53.41 14.27
N LYS A 438 -2.25 53.72 13.26
CA LYS A 438 -2.06 54.71 12.17
C LYS A 438 -1.07 54.40 11.04
N TYR A 439 -1.65 54.37 9.83
CA TYR A 439 -1.31 55.05 8.56
C TYR A 439 -1.81 54.10 7.44
N ILE A 440 -2.89 54.31 6.70
CA ILE A 440 -3.85 55.41 6.44
C ILE A 440 -5.26 54.80 6.45
#